data_AF-A0A1W9L7G0-F1
#
_entry.id   AF-A0A1W9L7G0-F1
#
_cell.length_a   1.000
_cell.length_b   1.000
_cell.length_c   1.000
_cell.angle_alpha   90.00
_cell.angle_beta   90.00
_cell.angle_gamma   90.00
#
_symmetry.space_group_name_H-M   'P 1'
#
loop_
_entity.id
_entity.type
_entity.pdbx_description
1 polymer ?
#
loop_
_entity_poly.entity_id
_entity_poly.type
_entity_poly.pdbx_seq_one_letter_code
_entity_poly.pdbx_strand_id
1 'polypeptide(L)'
;ITEGTPLIETLKQAIQEDQAETIFKVAHSLKSCSASLGAQTLADLCRTLEQQARNSDLTNSHTLFQQLEAEYHQLIKILSNFNQITSNEAIYPSMPLPNEEGLEAALDPEIVELELNIKETLFAFVNEDEPEVISELISIYQDDAKNLFAELRQAVSQQDANAIAEAAHTLKSSSANLGIDLLAEMSLTLERLARAGDLRTAPQYLADLETEYTKVKLALQNVLSFSSRSSPSVDEKS
;
A
#
# COMPACT_ATOMS: atom_id res chain seq x y z
N ILE A 1 19.63 15.67 8.86
CA ILE A 1 18.65 16.41 8.04
C ILE A 1 17.86 15.29 7.40
N THR A 2 16.70 15.00 7.97
CA THR A 2 15.82 13.93 7.48
C THR A 2 15.25 14.48 6.19
N GLU A 3 15.83 14.08 5.05
CA GLU A 3 15.24 14.39 3.75
C GLU A 3 13.86 13.73 3.72
N GLY A 4 12.82 14.51 3.41
CA GLY A 4 11.48 13.96 3.25
C GLY A 4 11.49 12.95 2.11
N THR A 5 10.54 12.02 2.14
CA THR A 5 10.36 11.08 1.02
C THR A 5 10.12 11.82 -0.29
N PRO A 6 10.35 11.18 -1.45
CA PRO A 6 10.18 11.83 -2.75
C PRO A 6 8.83 12.55 -2.88
N LEU A 7 7.78 12.00 -2.29
CA LEU A 7 6.43 12.56 -2.32
C LEU A 7 6.26 13.79 -1.39
N ILE A 8 6.87 13.80 -0.21
CA ILE A 8 6.86 14.96 0.70
C ILE A 8 7.70 16.12 0.13
N GLU A 9 8.86 15.83 -0.46
CA GLU A 9 9.69 16.84 -1.13
C GLU A 9 9.00 17.38 -2.40
N THR A 10 8.33 16.51 -3.18
CA THR A 10 7.51 16.96 -4.32
C THR A 10 6.37 17.87 -3.86
N LEU A 11 5.69 17.54 -2.76
CA LEU A 11 4.64 18.38 -2.20
C LEU A 11 5.17 19.74 -1.75
N LYS A 12 6.32 19.75 -1.06
CA LYS A 12 7.01 20.96 -0.62
C LYS A 12 7.39 21.86 -1.78
N GLN A 13 7.97 21.30 -2.84
CA GLN A 13 8.32 22.04 -4.05
C GLN A 13 7.07 22.57 -4.75
N ALA A 14 6.03 21.76 -4.91
CA ALA A 14 4.78 22.17 -5.54
C ALA A 14 4.11 23.34 -4.79
N ILE A 15 4.21 23.37 -3.45
CA ILE A 15 3.73 24.50 -2.63
C ILE A 15 4.60 25.75 -2.84
N GLN A 16 5.92 25.60 -2.90
CA GLN A 16 6.82 26.74 -3.15
C GLN A 16 6.63 27.36 -4.54
N GLU A 17 6.24 26.55 -5.52
CA GLU A 17 6.02 26.96 -6.91
C GLU A 17 4.54 27.23 -7.24
N ASP A 18 3.64 27.25 -6.24
CA ASP A 18 2.19 27.45 -6.39
C ASP A 18 1.52 26.53 -7.43
N GLN A 19 2.02 25.30 -7.58
CA GLN A 19 1.53 24.31 -8.53
C GLN A 19 0.28 23.59 -7.99
N ALA A 20 -0.88 24.25 -8.04
CA ALA A 20 -2.15 23.72 -7.51
C ALA A 20 -2.49 22.30 -8.03
N GLU A 21 -2.26 22.00 -9.30
CA GLU A 21 -2.55 20.66 -9.85
C GLU A 21 -1.65 19.58 -9.23
N THR A 22 -0.36 19.86 -9.07
CA THR A 22 0.61 18.94 -8.45
C THR A 22 0.28 18.75 -6.97
N ILE A 23 -0.04 19.83 -6.24
CA ILE A 23 -0.47 19.77 -4.83
C ILE A 23 -1.71 18.88 -4.70
N PHE A 24 -2.71 19.04 -5.57
CA PHE A 24 -3.91 18.23 -5.56
C PHE A 24 -3.60 16.73 -5.73
N LYS A 25 -2.81 16.37 -6.74
CA LYS A 25 -2.46 14.97 -7.01
C LYS A 25 -1.70 14.33 -5.86
N VAL A 26 -0.68 15.02 -5.35
CA VAL A 26 0.16 14.50 -4.27
C VAL A 26 -0.62 14.38 -2.96
N ALA A 27 -1.40 15.40 -2.59
CA ALA A 27 -2.25 15.36 -1.40
C ALA A 27 -3.33 14.27 -1.50
N HIS A 28 -3.89 14.04 -2.68
CA HIS A 28 -4.87 12.97 -2.91
C HIS A 28 -4.28 11.59 -2.65
N SER A 29 -3.10 11.29 -3.22
CA SER A 29 -2.41 10.02 -3.00
C SER A 29 -2.02 9.81 -1.54
N LEU A 30 -1.45 10.84 -0.89
CA LEU A 30 -1.03 10.77 0.51
C LEU A 30 -2.23 10.57 1.45
N LYS A 31 -3.37 11.21 1.17
CA LYS A 31 -4.61 11.03 1.93
C LYS A 31 -5.08 9.58 1.90
N SER A 32 -5.13 8.96 0.72
CA SER A 32 -5.62 7.58 0.57
C SER A 32 -4.74 6.59 1.32
N CYS A 33 -3.41 6.74 1.22
CA CYS A 33 -2.46 5.94 1.99
C CYS A 33 -2.63 6.15 3.50
N SER A 34 -2.67 7.41 3.96
CA SER A 34 -2.80 7.76 5.39
C SER A 34 -4.11 7.24 6.00
N ALA A 35 -5.22 7.34 5.27
CA ALA A 35 -6.51 6.84 5.73
C ALA A 35 -6.52 5.32 5.87
N SER A 36 -5.92 4.61 4.91
CA SER A 36 -5.79 3.15 4.97
C SER A 36 -4.90 2.67 6.11
N LEU A 37 -3.88 3.45 6.48
CA LEU A 37 -3.01 3.16 7.63
C LEU A 37 -3.59 3.64 8.97
N GLY A 38 -4.84 4.12 8.99
CA GLY A 38 -5.48 4.63 10.22
C GLY A 38 -4.94 5.97 10.72
N ALA A 39 -4.09 6.65 9.94
CA ALA A 39 -3.53 7.97 10.26
C ALA A 39 -4.53 9.09 9.92
N GLN A 40 -5.63 9.14 10.67
CA GLN A 40 -6.77 10.02 10.39
C GLN A 40 -6.39 11.51 10.36
N THR A 41 -5.55 11.96 11.30
CA THR A 41 -5.08 13.36 11.35
C THR A 41 -4.34 13.75 10.07
N LEU A 42 -3.45 12.87 9.60
CA LEU A 42 -2.68 13.09 8.37
C LEU A 42 -3.60 13.09 7.14
N ALA A 43 -4.59 12.19 7.09
CA ALA A 43 -5.59 12.15 6.03
C ALA A 43 -6.44 13.44 5.98
N ASP A 44 -6.83 13.99 7.13
CA ASP A 44 -7.62 15.23 7.22
C ASP A 44 -6.83 16.48 6.79
N LEU A 45 -5.53 16.53 7.13
CA LEU A 45 -4.62 17.57 6.65
C LEU A 45 -4.47 17.51 5.13
N CYS A 46 -4.25 16.30 4.58
CA CYS A 46 -4.16 16.10 3.13
C CYS A 46 -5.47 16.50 2.42
N ARG A 47 -6.62 16.15 2.99
CA ARG A 47 -7.94 16.54 2.47
C ARG A 47 -8.11 18.07 2.43
N THR A 48 -7.67 18.76 3.47
CA THR A 48 -7.74 20.23 3.53
C THR A 48 -6.87 20.87 2.46
N LEU A 49 -5.66 20.33 2.26
CA LEU A 49 -4.74 20.80 1.23
C LEU A 49 -5.26 20.51 -0.20
N GLU A 50 -5.84 19.32 -0.42
CA GLU A 50 -6.52 18.94 -1.67
C GLU A 50 -7.64 19.94 -2.02
N GLN A 51 -8.46 20.30 -1.04
CA GLN A 51 -9.58 21.23 -1.20
C GLN A 51 -9.10 22.67 -1.51
N GLN A 52 -8.03 23.12 -0.85
CA GLN A 52 -7.40 24.42 -1.10
C GLN A 52 -6.83 24.53 -2.51
N ALA A 53 -6.08 23.51 -2.95
CA ALA A 53 -5.55 23.42 -4.29
C ALA A 53 -6.66 23.43 -5.36
N ARG A 54 -7.75 22.67 -5.13
CA ARG A 54 -8.91 22.65 -6.03
C ARG A 54 -9.62 24.00 -6.13
N ASN A 55 -9.64 24.77 -5.05
CA ASN A 55 -10.25 26.10 -5.00
C ASN A 55 -9.28 27.22 -5.42
N SER A 56 -8.03 26.88 -5.77
CA SER A 56 -6.95 27.83 -6.08
C SER A 56 -6.66 28.84 -4.95
N ASP A 57 -6.96 28.46 -3.71
CA ASP A 57 -6.66 29.25 -2.50
C ASP A 57 -5.51 28.58 -1.75
N LEU A 58 -4.28 29.04 -2.02
CA LEU A 58 -3.05 28.49 -1.42
C LEU A 58 -2.56 29.31 -0.22
N THR A 59 -3.37 30.23 0.32
CA THR A 59 -2.91 31.21 1.33
C THR A 59 -2.33 30.58 2.59
N ASN A 60 -2.77 29.38 2.96
CA ASN A 60 -2.33 28.65 4.15
C ASN A 60 -1.59 27.33 3.83
N SER A 61 -1.26 27.09 2.56
CA SER A 61 -0.65 25.83 2.08
C SER A 61 0.64 25.51 2.82
N HIS A 62 1.50 26.52 3.06
CA HIS A 62 2.75 26.37 3.81
C HIS A 62 2.54 25.95 5.26
N THR A 63 1.58 26.54 5.98
CA THR A 63 1.30 26.19 7.38
C THR A 63 0.70 24.79 7.49
N LEU A 64 -0.22 24.44 6.59
CA LEU A 64 -0.77 23.09 6.51
C LEU A 64 0.32 22.05 6.19
N PHE A 65 1.26 22.39 5.30
CA PHE A 65 2.37 21.51 4.99
C PHE A 65 3.27 21.25 6.19
N GLN A 66 3.59 22.27 7.00
CA GLN A 66 4.38 22.06 8.22
C GLN A 66 3.70 21.12 9.22
N GLN A 67 2.38 21.21 9.36
CA GLN A 67 1.62 20.29 10.21
C GLN A 67 1.59 18.87 9.62
N LEU A 68 1.35 18.76 8.33
CA LEU A 68 1.34 17.50 7.58
C LEU A 68 2.69 16.79 7.68
N GLU A 69 3.78 17.52 7.48
CA GLU A 69 5.15 17.01 7.60
C GLU A 69 5.41 16.48 9.02
N ALA A 70 5.00 17.20 10.06
CA ALA A 70 5.17 16.75 11.44
C ALA A 70 4.38 15.45 11.74
N GLU A 71 3.11 15.39 11.32
CA GLU A 71 2.25 14.20 11.49
C GLU A 71 2.79 13.00 10.71
N TYR A 72 3.27 13.22 9.48
CA TYR A 72 3.89 12.20 8.66
C TYR A 72 5.13 11.59 9.35
N HIS A 73 6.03 12.41 9.91
CA HIS A 73 7.18 11.91 10.65
C HIS A 73 6.78 11.13 11.92
N GLN A 74 5.68 11.50 12.60
CA GLN A 74 5.18 10.71 13.72
C GLN A 74 4.63 9.36 13.26
N LEU A 75 3.91 9.32 12.13
CA LEU A 75 3.42 8.07 11.56
C LEU A 75 4.56 7.11 11.25
N ILE A 76 5.59 7.58 10.52
CA ILE A 76 6.78 6.78 10.21
C ILE A 76 7.42 6.23 11.49
N LYS A 77 7.61 7.08 12.51
CA LYS A 77 8.16 6.65 13.80
C LYS A 77 7.31 5.59 14.49
N ILE A 78 5.98 5.68 14.43
CA ILE A 78 5.07 4.68 15.00
C ILE A 78 5.23 3.34 14.26
N LEU A 79 5.22 3.37 12.93
CA LEU A 79 5.39 2.18 12.10
C LEU A 79 6.74 1.49 12.36
N SER A 80 7.84 2.25 12.48
CA SER A 80 9.16 1.69 12.82
C SER A 80 9.19 1.03 14.21
N ASN A 81 8.48 1.58 15.20
CA ASN A 81 8.48 1.05 16.56
C ASN A 81 7.60 -0.20 16.71
N PHE A 82 6.59 -0.37 15.86
CA PHE A 82 5.67 -1.51 15.92
C PHE A 82 6.40 -2.85 15.77
N ASN A 83 7.42 -2.87 14.89
CA ASN A 83 8.26 -4.03 14.62
C ASN A 83 9.14 -4.46 15.83
N GLN A 84 9.46 -3.54 16.76
CA GLN A 84 10.19 -3.88 17.99
C GLN A 84 9.32 -4.62 19.01
N ILE A 85 8.00 -4.46 18.96
CA ILE A 85 7.05 -5.07 19.92
C ILE A 85 6.57 -6.43 19.42
N THR A 86 6.48 -6.64 18.11
CA THR A 86 6.09 -7.92 17.49
C THR A 86 7.26 -8.90 17.29
N SER A 87 8.49 -8.49 17.61
CA SER A 87 9.71 -9.32 17.58
C SER A 87 9.75 -10.51 18.55
N ASN A 88 8.66 -10.79 19.29
CA ASN A 88 8.55 -11.97 20.15
C ASN A 88 7.43 -12.92 19.71
N GLU A 89 7.42 -13.29 18.42
CA GLU A 89 7.08 -14.62 17.90
C GLU A 89 7.21 -14.59 16.36
N ALA A 90 8.44 -14.54 15.86
CA ALA A 90 8.73 -14.98 14.50
C ALA A 90 8.57 -16.51 14.42
N ILE A 91 7.32 -16.98 14.45
CA ILE A 91 6.96 -18.27 13.86
C ILE A 91 6.53 -17.98 12.42
N TYR A 92 7.47 -17.46 11.63
CA TYR A 92 7.48 -17.85 10.23
C TYR A 92 8.04 -19.27 10.23
N PRO A 93 7.26 -20.33 10.00
CA PRO A 93 7.88 -21.60 9.66
C PRO A 93 8.83 -21.30 8.52
N SER A 94 10.08 -21.77 8.60
CA SER A 94 10.99 -21.76 7.47
C SER A 94 10.25 -22.44 6.30
N MET A 95 9.59 -21.64 5.48
CA MET A 95 8.90 -22.14 4.31
C MET A 95 10.02 -22.69 3.43
N PRO A 96 9.84 -23.90 2.86
CA PRO A 96 10.88 -24.48 2.05
C PRO A 96 11.26 -23.47 0.98
N LEU A 97 12.57 -23.26 0.82
CA LEU A 97 13.09 -22.58 -0.36
C LEU A 97 12.35 -23.15 -1.57
N PRO A 98 11.91 -22.31 -2.53
CA PRO A 98 11.20 -22.81 -3.68
C PRO A 98 12.02 -23.94 -4.31
N ASN A 99 11.38 -25.08 -4.55
CA ASN A 99 11.90 -26.13 -5.43
C ASN A 99 12.28 -25.52 -6.80
N GLU A 100 13.06 -26.21 -7.63
CA GLU A 100 13.55 -25.63 -8.90
C GLU A 100 12.43 -25.04 -9.80
N GLU A 101 11.17 -25.51 -9.69
CA GLU A 101 9.97 -24.89 -10.30
C GLU A 101 9.62 -23.47 -9.78
N GLY A 102 9.87 -23.18 -8.50
CA GLY A 102 9.66 -21.86 -7.91
C GLY A 102 10.82 -20.88 -8.13
N LEU A 103 11.98 -21.36 -8.60
CA LEU A 103 13.04 -20.50 -9.11
C LEU A 103 12.74 -20.03 -10.54
N GLU A 104 12.00 -20.83 -11.33
CA GLU A 104 11.47 -20.41 -12.64
C GLU A 104 10.34 -19.37 -12.50
N ALA A 105 9.51 -19.46 -11.45
CA ALA A 105 8.51 -18.43 -11.13
C ALA A 105 9.14 -17.07 -10.73
N ALA A 106 10.38 -17.06 -10.21
CA ALA A 106 11.12 -15.82 -9.92
C ALA A 106 11.58 -15.06 -11.19
N LEU A 107 11.37 -15.62 -12.37
CA LEU A 107 11.64 -15.02 -13.68
C LEU A 107 10.35 -14.75 -14.48
N ASP A 108 9.17 -14.94 -13.89
CA ASP A 108 7.91 -14.56 -14.54
C ASP A 108 7.90 -13.04 -14.78
N PRO A 109 7.86 -12.57 -16.04
CA PRO A 109 7.87 -11.14 -16.35
C PRO A 109 6.75 -10.38 -15.64
N GLU A 110 5.58 -11.00 -15.42
CA GLU A 110 4.46 -10.37 -14.73
C GLU A 110 4.78 -10.14 -13.25
N ILE A 111 5.46 -11.09 -12.60
CA ILE A 111 5.86 -10.97 -11.18
C ILE A 111 6.98 -9.92 -11.04
N VAL A 112 7.91 -9.87 -11.98
CA VAL A 112 9.00 -8.88 -11.99
C VAL A 112 8.45 -7.46 -12.17
N GLU A 113 7.54 -7.26 -13.12
CA GLU A 113 6.89 -5.95 -13.33
C GLU A 113 6.08 -5.52 -12.09
N LEU A 114 5.33 -6.45 -11.50
CA LEU A 114 4.60 -6.20 -10.27
C LEU A 114 5.52 -5.83 -9.10
N GLU A 115 6.65 -6.54 -8.94
CA GLU A 115 7.65 -6.23 -7.92
C GLU A 115 8.20 -4.80 -8.08
N LEU A 116 8.49 -4.38 -9.31
CA LEU A 116 8.96 -3.03 -9.61
C LEU A 116 7.90 -1.97 -9.26
N ASN A 117 6.65 -2.17 -9.68
CA ASN A 117 5.56 -1.22 -9.40
C ASN A 117 5.30 -1.07 -7.89
N ILE A 118 5.37 -2.17 -7.14
CA ILE A 118 5.24 -2.15 -5.67
C ILE A 118 6.39 -1.35 -5.05
N LYS A 119 7.64 -1.60 -5.49
CA LYS A 119 8.82 -0.86 -4.99
C LYS A 119 8.73 0.63 -5.29
N GLU A 120 8.41 1.00 -6.52
CA GLU A 120 8.23 2.40 -6.92
C GLU A 120 7.18 3.10 -6.05
N THR A 121 6.05 2.44 -5.82
CA THR A 121 4.99 2.99 -4.98
C THR A 121 5.43 3.14 -3.53
N LEU A 122 5.99 2.08 -2.92
CA LEU A 122 6.42 2.12 -1.53
C LEU A 122 7.52 3.15 -1.29
N PHE A 123 8.51 3.24 -2.19
CA PHE A 123 9.64 4.17 -2.05
C PHE A 123 9.29 5.63 -2.37
N ALA A 124 8.14 5.86 -3.03
CA ALA A 124 7.59 7.20 -3.10
C ALA A 124 7.12 7.71 -1.71
N PHE A 125 6.63 6.81 -0.85
CA PHE A 125 6.04 7.14 0.45
C PHE A 125 6.93 6.87 1.66
N VAL A 126 7.99 6.07 1.52
CA VAL A 126 8.89 5.67 2.59
C VAL A 126 10.33 5.72 2.07
N ASN A 127 11.28 6.18 2.88
CA ASN A 127 12.68 6.22 2.45
C ASN A 127 13.23 4.80 2.29
N GLU A 128 14.08 4.57 1.28
CA GLU A 128 14.71 3.26 1.04
C GLU A 128 15.52 2.76 2.26
N ASP A 129 16.02 3.69 3.09
CA ASP A 129 16.76 3.43 4.32
C ASP A 129 15.88 3.04 5.53
N GLU A 130 14.56 2.90 5.35
CA GLU A 130 13.59 2.52 6.39
C GLU A 130 12.93 1.15 6.11
N PRO A 131 13.72 0.04 6.02
CA PRO A 131 13.22 -1.28 5.65
C PRO A 131 12.17 -1.83 6.64
N GLU A 132 12.21 -1.42 7.91
CA GLU A 132 11.24 -1.84 8.92
C GLU A 132 9.85 -1.30 8.60
N VAL A 133 9.76 -0.06 8.11
CA VAL A 133 8.48 0.58 7.75
C VAL A 133 7.88 -0.10 6.52
N ILE A 134 8.71 -0.38 5.51
CA ILE A 134 8.31 -1.16 4.32
C ILE A 134 7.76 -2.53 4.74
N SER A 135 8.46 -3.22 5.63
CA SER A 135 8.01 -4.54 6.10
C SER A 135 6.66 -4.49 6.83
N GLU A 136 6.42 -3.44 7.62
CA GLU A 136 5.16 -3.23 8.34
C GLU A 136 4.01 -2.94 7.37
N LEU A 137 4.22 -2.05 6.39
CA LEU A 137 3.20 -1.74 5.37
C LEU A 137 2.78 -2.98 4.57
N ILE A 138 3.76 -3.82 4.20
CA ILE A 138 3.49 -5.07 3.51
C ILE A 138 2.74 -6.05 4.42
N SER A 139 3.11 -6.15 5.70
CA SER A 139 2.41 -7.02 6.66
C SER A 139 0.95 -6.61 6.86
N ILE A 140 0.70 -5.31 7.08
CA ILE A 140 -0.66 -4.75 7.23
C ILE A 140 -1.51 -5.11 6.02
N TYR A 141 -0.99 -4.88 4.81
CA TYR A 141 -1.71 -5.21 3.59
C TYR A 141 -2.02 -6.71 3.47
N GLN A 142 -1.06 -7.58 3.78
CA GLN A 142 -1.26 -9.03 3.68
C GLN A 142 -2.33 -9.53 4.68
N ASP A 143 -2.36 -8.97 5.89
CA ASP A 143 -3.37 -9.29 6.90
C ASP A 143 -4.75 -8.79 6.49
N ASP A 144 -4.86 -7.55 6.00
CA ASP A 144 -6.11 -6.99 5.49
C ASP A 144 -6.64 -7.78 4.30
N ALA A 145 -5.80 -8.07 3.31
CA ALA A 145 -6.17 -8.83 2.13
C ALA A 145 -6.65 -10.24 2.53
N LYS A 146 -5.98 -10.91 3.48
CA LYS A 146 -6.42 -12.22 3.98
C LYS A 146 -7.83 -12.17 4.58
N ASN A 147 -8.14 -11.14 5.36
CA ASN A 147 -9.47 -10.95 5.94
C ASN A 147 -10.50 -10.65 4.85
N LEU A 148 -10.19 -9.75 3.91
CA LEU A 148 -11.07 -9.37 2.80
C LEU A 148 -11.37 -10.55 1.88
N PHE A 149 -10.40 -11.41 1.57
CA PHE A 149 -10.65 -12.62 0.79
C PHE A 149 -11.54 -13.62 1.56
N ALA A 150 -11.43 -13.70 2.89
CA ALA A 150 -12.34 -14.52 3.68
C ALA A 150 -13.78 -13.96 3.65
N GLU A 151 -13.94 -12.65 3.78
CA GLU A 151 -15.23 -11.96 3.65
C GLU A 151 -15.83 -12.14 2.25
N LEU A 152 -15.04 -11.98 1.19
CA LEU A 152 -15.48 -12.19 -0.20
C LEU A 152 -15.98 -13.62 -0.42
N ARG A 153 -15.24 -14.65 0.05
CA ARG A 153 -15.69 -16.05 -0.03
C ARG A 153 -17.04 -16.24 0.66
N GLN A 154 -17.18 -15.71 1.87
CA GLN A 154 -18.43 -15.80 2.62
C GLN A 154 -19.57 -15.10 1.87
N ALA A 155 -19.37 -13.85 1.45
CA ALA A 155 -20.38 -13.04 0.80
C ALA A 155 -20.83 -13.64 -0.54
N VAL A 156 -19.88 -14.17 -1.34
CA VAL A 156 -20.18 -14.92 -2.57
C VAL A 156 -20.99 -16.18 -2.27
N SER A 157 -20.63 -16.95 -1.24
CA SER A 157 -21.39 -18.15 -0.85
C SER A 157 -22.83 -17.84 -0.40
N GLN A 158 -23.05 -16.66 0.18
CA GLN A 158 -24.34 -16.18 0.67
C GLN A 158 -25.12 -15.39 -0.39
N GLN A 159 -24.53 -15.12 -1.56
CA GLN A 159 -25.05 -14.23 -2.58
C GLN A 159 -25.38 -12.82 -2.05
N ASP A 160 -24.58 -12.33 -1.10
CA ASP A 160 -24.73 -10.99 -0.53
C ASP A 160 -24.02 -9.96 -1.40
N ALA A 161 -24.76 -9.34 -2.32
CA ALA A 161 -24.25 -8.33 -3.23
C ALA A 161 -23.63 -7.12 -2.51
N ASN A 162 -24.17 -6.71 -1.36
CA ASN A 162 -23.66 -5.55 -0.65
C ASN A 162 -22.32 -5.87 0.01
N ALA A 163 -22.25 -7.01 0.70
CA ALA A 163 -21.01 -7.45 1.33
C ALA A 163 -19.90 -7.72 0.30
N ILE A 164 -20.22 -8.30 -0.88
CA ILE A 164 -19.25 -8.44 -1.98
C ILE A 164 -18.76 -7.06 -2.43
N ALA A 165 -19.67 -6.12 -2.65
CA ALA A 165 -19.30 -4.79 -3.13
C ALA A 165 -18.42 -4.02 -2.13
N GLU A 166 -18.71 -4.14 -0.82
CA GLU A 166 -17.92 -3.50 0.24
C GLU A 166 -16.52 -4.12 0.35
N ALA A 167 -16.41 -5.44 0.47
CA ALA A 167 -15.11 -6.10 0.58
C ALA A 167 -14.25 -5.88 -0.69
N ALA A 168 -14.86 -5.94 -1.88
CA ALA A 168 -14.16 -5.67 -3.13
C ALA A 168 -13.72 -4.19 -3.25
N HIS A 169 -14.53 -3.24 -2.75
CA HIS A 169 -14.15 -1.82 -2.73
C HIS A 169 -12.94 -1.56 -1.84
N THR A 170 -12.91 -2.18 -0.65
CA THR A 170 -11.80 -2.07 0.29
C THR A 170 -10.54 -2.69 -0.30
N LEU A 171 -10.63 -3.92 -0.85
CA LEU A 171 -9.51 -4.61 -1.48
C LEU A 171 -8.94 -3.81 -2.66
N LYS A 172 -9.80 -3.24 -3.51
CA LYS A 172 -9.37 -2.34 -4.59
C LYS A 172 -8.51 -1.19 -4.05
N SER A 173 -8.99 -0.52 -3.00
CA SER A 173 -8.35 0.68 -2.48
C SER A 173 -7.00 0.35 -1.83
N SER A 174 -6.93 -0.74 -1.06
CA SER A 174 -5.69 -1.19 -0.43
C SER A 174 -4.67 -1.68 -1.46
N SER A 175 -5.10 -2.40 -2.51
CA SER A 175 -4.22 -2.85 -3.60
C SER A 175 -3.67 -1.67 -4.41
N ALA A 176 -4.51 -0.68 -4.75
CA ALA A 176 -4.07 0.51 -5.48
C ALA A 176 -3.07 1.35 -4.67
N ASN A 177 -3.22 1.41 -3.35
CA ASN A 177 -2.27 2.13 -2.49
C ASN A 177 -0.86 1.52 -2.47
N LEU A 178 -0.71 0.25 -2.87
CA LEU A 178 0.58 -0.44 -3.01
C LEU A 178 1.03 -0.59 -4.47
N GLY A 179 0.35 0.03 -5.44
CA GLY A 179 0.68 -0.12 -6.86
C GLY A 179 0.35 -1.50 -7.44
N ILE A 180 -0.57 -2.23 -6.80
CA ILE A 180 -1.03 -3.57 -7.23
C ILE A 180 -2.22 -3.38 -8.18
N ASP A 181 -1.97 -2.78 -9.33
CA ASP A 181 -3.00 -2.22 -10.21
C ASP A 181 -3.96 -3.28 -10.76
N LEU A 182 -3.45 -4.41 -11.25
CA LEU A 182 -4.29 -5.47 -11.82
C LEU A 182 -5.28 -6.02 -10.78
N LEU A 183 -4.83 -6.28 -9.56
CA LEU A 183 -5.71 -6.75 -8.49
C LEU A 183 -6.75 -5.69 -8.10
N ALA A 184 -6.38 -4.41 -8.14
CA ALA A 184 -7.32 -3.31 -7.92
C ALA A 184 -8.38 -3.24 -9.02
N GLU A 185 -8.00 -3.37 -10.28
CA GLU A 185 -8.93 -3.38 -11.43
C GLU A 185 -9.90 -4.56 -11.41
N MET A 186 -9.40 -5.75 -11.07
CA MET A 186 -10.23 -6.93 -10.90
C MET A 186 -11.21 -6.73 -9.74
N SER A 187 -10.74 -6.22 -8.60
CA SER A 187 -11.58 -5.91 -7.45
C SER A 187 -12.68 -4.89 -7.80
N LEU A 188 -12.36 -3.85 -8.58
CA LEU A 188 -13.35 -2.89 -9.09
C LEU A 188 -14.40 -3.56 -9.99
N THR A 189 -14.00 -4.52 -10.81
CA THR A 189 -14.93 -5.25 -11.67
C THR A 189 -15.88 -6.11 -10.83
N LEU A 190 -15.39 -6.80 -9.80
CA LEU A 190 -16.21 -7.54 -8.87
C LEU A 190 -17.18 -6.62 -8.09
N GLU A 191 -16.70 -5.47 -7.62
CA GLU A 191 -17.51 -4.41 -6.99
C GLU A 191 -18.68 -3.99 -7.91
N ARG A 192 -18.40 -3.78 -9.20
CA ARG A 192 -19.42 -3.37 -10.20
C ARG A 192 -20.43 -4.47 -10.48
N LEU A 193 -19.99 -5.71 -10.64
CA LEU A 193 -20.87 -6.88 -10.84
C LEU A 193 -21.84 -7.03 -9.67
N ALA A 194 -21.31 -6.92 -8.44
CA ALA A 194 -22.09 -7.00 -7.22
C ALA A 194 -23.13 -5.87 -7.12
N ARG A 195 -22.72 -4.61 -7.38
CA ARG A 195 -23.65 -3.47 -7.40
C ARG A 195 -24.73 -3.56 -8.48
N ALA A 196 -24.43 -4.20 -9.61
CA ALA A 196 -25.40 -4.48 -10.66
C ALA A 196 -26.34 -5.66 -10.32
N GLY A 197 -26.06 -6.41 -9.25
CA GLY A 197 -26.80 -7.60 -8.86
C GLY A 197 -26.51 -8.84 -9.71
N ASP A 198 -25.51 -8.79 -10.60
CA ASP A 198 -25.13 -9.95 -11.44
C ASP A 198 -24.10 -10.82 -10.72
N LEU A 199 -24.57 -11.64 -9.79
CA LEU A 199 -23.72 -12.52 -8.97
C LEU A 199 -23.45 -13.89 -9.62
N ARG A 200 -23.96 -14.16 -10.82
CA ARG A 200 -23.85 -15.48 -11.47
C ARG A 200 -22.40 -15.86 -11.73
N THR A 201 -21.58 -14.87 -12.11
CA THR A 201 -20.15 -15.06 -12.41
C THR A 201 -19.25 -14.74 -11.23
N ALA A 202 -19.79 -14.23 -10.11
CA ALA A 202 -19.00 -13.83 -8.94
C ALA A 202 -18.11 -14.97 -8.37
N PRO A 203 -18.55 -16.25 -8.31
CA PRO A 203 -17.69 -17.34 -7.85
C PRO A 203 -16.46 -17.56 -8.74
N GLN A 204 -16.63 -17.54 -10.07
CA GLN A 204 -15.51 -17.70 -10.99
C GLN A 204 -14.58 -16.49 -10.91
N TYR A 205 -15.14 -15.29 -10.87
CA TYR A 205 -14.37 -14.06 -10.78
C TYR A 205 -13.54 -13.98 -9.49
N LEU A 206 -14.09 -14.47 -8.37
CA LEU A 206 -13.35 -14.59 -7.11
C LEU A 206 -12.18 -15.58 -7.22
N ALA A 207 -12.37 -16.73 -7.88
CA ALA A 207 -11.28 -17.70 -8.09
C ALA A 207 -10.13 -17.12 -8.95
N ASP A 208 -10.48 -16.33 -9.96
CA ASP A 208 -9.50 -15.63 -10.80
C ASP A 208 -8.75 -14.56 -9.96
N LEU A 209 -9.47 -13.82 -9.11
CA LEU A 209 -8.91 -12.82 -8.19
C LEU A 209 -7.93 -13.43 -7.17
N GLU A 210 -8.24 -14.62 -6.64
CA GLU A 210 -7.37 -15.36 -5.71
C GLU A 210 -6.11 -15.90 -6.39
N THR A 211 -6.23 -16.29 -7.66
CA THR A 211 -5.08 -16.69 -8.50
C THR A 211 -4.12 -15.51 -8.66
N GLU A 212 -4.65 -14.35 -9.02
CA GLU A 212 -3.84 -13.13 -9.16
C GLU A 212 -3.20 -12.72 -7.82
N TYR A 213 -3.95 -12.80 -6.72
CA TYR A 213 -3.39 -12.54 -5.40
C TYR A 213 -2.23 -13.48 -5.02
N THR A 214 -2.14 -14.66 -5.63
CA THR A 214 -0.99 -15.54 -5.42
C THR A 214 0.30 -14.99 -6.04
N LYS A 215 0.22 -14.36 -7.22
CA LYS A 215 1.35 -13.63 -7.80
C LYS A 215 1.75 -12.43 -6.95
N VAL A 216 0.75 -11.70 -6.43
CA VAL A 216 0.97 -10.57 -5.52
C VAL A 216 1.75 -10.98 -4.27
N LYS A 217 1.38 -12.11 -3.64
CA LYS A 217 2.14 -12.62 -2.48
C LYS A 217 3.59 -12.91 -2.82
N LEU A 218 3.88 -13.48 -3.99
CA LEU A 218 5.25 -13.76 -4.43
C LEU A 218 6.02 -12.45 -4.67
N ALA A 219 5.43 -11.48 -5.35
CA ALA A 219 6.06 -10.18 -5.57
C ALA A 219 6.38 -9.48 -4.24
N LEU A 220 5.43 -9.45 -3.29
CA LEU A 220 5.65 -8.87 -1.95
C LEU A 220 6.78 -9.59 -1.18
N GLN A 221 6.88 -10.91 -1.30
CA GLN A 221 7.99 -11.68 -0.72
C GLN A 221 9.35 -11.29 -1.32
N ASN A 222 9.40 -11.09 -2.65
CA ASN A 222 10.63 -10.64 -3.31
C ASN A 222 11.04 -9.26 -2.80
N VAL A 223 10.10 -8.32 -2.65
CA VAL A 223 10.36 -6.98 -2.08
C VAL A 223 10.98 -7.09 -0.68
N LEU A 224 10.39 -7.89 0.21
CA LEU A 224 10.90 -8.11 1.57
C LEU A 224 12.30 -8.76 1.59
N SER A 225 12.56 -9.70 0.68
CA SER A 225 13.85 -10.38 0.57
C SER A 225 14.98 -9.47 0.09
N PHE A 226 14.64 -8.40 -0.65
CA PHE A 226 15.57 -7.38 -1.11
C PHE A 226 15.92 -6.41 0.03
N SER A 227 14.92 -5.94 0.78
CA SER A 227 15.10 -5.01 1.91
C SER A 227 15.95 -5.58 3.04
N SER A 228 15.95 -6.91 3.23
CA SER A 228 16.75 -7.60 4.26
C SER A 228 18.22 -7.84 3.87
N ARG A 229 18.62 -7.59 2.61
CA ARG A 229 20.02 -7.69 2.16
C ARG A 229 20.81 -6.38 2.24
N SER A 230 20.12 -5.27 2.51
CA SER A 230 20.72 -3.92 2.52
C SER A 230 21.18 -3.44 3.90
N SER A 231 21.06 -4.25 4.95
CA SER A 231 21.73 -3.96 6.23
C SER A 231 23.23 -4.19 6.08
N PRO A 232 24.11 -3.16 6.10
CA PRO A 232 25.53 -3.42 6.21
C PRO A 232 25.74 -4.05 7.58
N SER A 233 26.22 -5.29 7.59
CA SER A 233 26.83 -5.88 8.77
C SER A 233 27.85 -4.87 9.31
N VAL A 234 27.58 -4.31 10.48
CA VAL A 234 28.61 -3.64 11.27
C VAL A 234 29.62 -4.73 11.60
N ASP A 235 30.64 -4.87 10.76
CA ASP A 235 31.86 -5.59 11.08
C ASP A 235 32.47 -4.87 12.29
N GLU A 236 32.21 -5.40 13.48
CA GLU A 236 33.04 -5.19 14.66
C GLU A 236 34.45 -5.71 14.35
N LYS A 237 35.29 -4.84 13.80
CA LYS A 237 36.74 -4.90 13.97
C LYS A 237 37.15 -3.87 15.01
N SER A 238 37.42 -4.34 16.23
CA SER A 238 38.66 -4.03 16.97
C SER A 238 38.76 -4.87 18.23
#